data_AF-A0A941GRC8-F1
#
_entry.id   AF-A0A941GRC8-F1
#
_cell.length_a   1.000
_cell.length_b   1.000
_cell.length_c   1.000
_cell.angle_alpha   90.00
_cell.angle_beta   90.00
_cell.angle_gamma   90.00
#
_symmetry.space_group_name_H-M   'P 1'
#
loop_
_entity.id
_entity.type
_entity.pdbx_description
1 polymer ?
#
loop_
_entity_poly.entity_id
_entity_poly.type
_entity_poly.pdbx_seq_one_letter_code
_entity_poly.pdbx_strand_id
1 'polypeptide(L)'
;METRKILIATKTYPSISTKYKETVCTAGILLDEQENPLEWIRIYPIRFRELDFDKRYPRWSIIKAQIEKNEKDSRPESFKIKDSSLEIIRKIDPSKNWQERKSFVLPLQFNSIQELEHQGKTLGIIKPKSIEKYYHKETEREWKPSQQQVVDQLDLFEEQTNLEKIPYKFIYKFTDENNKTHNYSISDWEIQQLYRKCRDQSKLSGLKAEKEALEKVRQKLEDEFLEKKDLYFIVGNLNKHRNRFIIIGLFYPPLIQLNQMDLFGKL
;
A
#
# COMPACT_ATOMS: atom_id res chain seq x y z
N MET A 1 -17.60 17.83 -6.64
CA MET A 1 -16.64 16.81 -7.09
C MET A 1 -16.10 17.17 -8.46
N GLU A 2 -14.81 16.98 -8.68
CA GLU A 2 -14.10 17.20 -9.94
C GLU A 2 -13.66 15.83 -10.51
N THR A 3 -13.72 15.66 -11.83
CA THR A 3 -13.24 14.43 -12.48
C THR A 3 -11.73 14.48 -12.63
N ARG A 4 -11.02 13.48 -12.09
CA ARG A 4 -9.55 13.44 -12.09
C ARG A 4 -9.01 12.07 -12.49
N LYS A 5 -7.81 12.06 -13.09
CA LYS A 5 -7.01 10.87 -13.33
C LYS A 5 -6.14 10.56 -12.11
N ILE A 6 -6.12 9.31 -11.69
CA ILE A 6 -5.43 8.87 -10.49
C ILE A 6 -4.71 7.56 -10.76
N LEU A 7 -3.40 7.52 -10.56
CA LEU A 7 -2.66 6.25 -10.51
C LEU A 7 -2.83 5.61 -9.14
N ILE A 8 -3.32 4.38 -9.09
CA ILE A 8 -3.45 3.61 -7.86
C ILE A 8 -2.12 2.93 -7.51
N ALA A 9 -1.45 3.40 -6.47
CA ALA A 9 -0.13 2.92 -6.07
C ALA A 9 -0.19 1.81 -5.02
N THR A 10 -1.08 1.90 -4.03
CA THR A 10 -1.24 0.87 -2.99
C THR A 10 -2.63 0.90 -2.33
N LYS A 11 -3.00 -0.23 -1.73
CA LYS A 11 -4.20 -0.41 -0.92
C LYS A 11 -3.78 -0.95 0.45
N THR A 12 -4.33 -0.39 1.51
CA THR A 12 -4.13 -0.97 2.84
C THR A 12 -5.03 -2.19 3.02
N TYR A 13 -4.66 -3.10 3.94
CA TYR A 13 -5.60 -4.10 4.41
C TYR A 13 -6.89 -3.44 4.91
N PRO A 14 -8.07 -3.96 4.56
CA PRO A 14 -9.34 -3.39 4.95
C PRO A 14 -9.42 -3.18 6.45
N SER A 15 -9.96 -2.02 6.82
CA SER A 15 -10.35 -1.73 8.19
C SER A 15 -11.86 -1.80 8.30
N ILE A 16 -12.34 -2.36 9.40
CA ILE A 16 -13.78 -2.39 9.65
C ILE A 16 -14.25 -1.08 10.29
N SER A 17 -15.17 -0.42 9.58
CA SER A 17 -15.84 0.80 9.98
C SER A 17 -17.31 0.51 10.30
N THR A 18 -17.75 0.86 11.49
CA THR A 18 -19.18 0.80 11.87
C THR A 18 -20.08 1.71 11.02
N LYS A 19 -19.50 2.72 10.35
CA LYS A 19 -20.25 3.68 9.53
C LYS A 19 -20.27 3.33 8.05
N TYR A 20 -19.15 2.83 7.54
CA TYR A 20 -18.94 2.63 6.10
C TYR A 20 -18.73 1.15 5.75
N LYS A 21 -19.06 0.23 6.66
CA LYS A 21 -18.81 -1.21 6.53
C LYS A 21 -17.32 -1.52 6.38
N GLU A 22 -16.92 -2.29 5.37
CA GLU A 22 -15.52 -2.54 5.04
C GLU A 22 -14.95 -1.38 4.22
N THR A 23 -13.87 -0.76 4.72
CA THR A 23 -13.20 0.34 4.01
C THR A 23 -11.72 0.06 3.81
N VAL A 24 -11.27 0.33 2.58
CA VAL A 24 -9.85 0.34 2.21
C VAL A 24 -9.40 1.78 2.09
N CYS A 25 -8.25 2.10 2.70
CA CYS A 25 -7.53 3.33 2.35
C CYS A 25 -6.70 3.05 1.11
N THR A 26 -6.93 3.81 0.05
CA THR A 26 -6.14 3.70 -1.18
C THR A 26 -5.24 4.92 -1.29
N ALA A 27 -3.94 4.69 -1.46
CA ALA A 27 -3.02 5.76 -1.81
C ALA A 27 -2.74 5.72 -3.30
N GLY A 28 -2.81 6.89 -3.92
CA GLY A 28 -2.57 7.06 -5.33
C GLY A 28 -1.88 8.39 -5.63
N ILE A 29 -1.65 8.63 -6.91
CA ILE A 29 -1.04 9.86 -7.41
C ILE A 29 -2.04 10.53 -8.34
N LEU A 30 -2.35 11.78 -8.05
CA LEU A 30 -3.15 12.65 -8.90
C LEU A 30 -2.34 12.98 -10.14
N LEU A 31 -2.97 12.86 -11.31
CA LEU A 31 -2.35 13.12 -12.60
C LEU A 31 -2.99 14.33 -13.28
N ASP A 32 -2.22 15.00 -14.14
CA ASP A 32 -2.78 15.92 -15.11
C ASP A 32 -3.39 15.17 -16.32
N GLU A 33 -3.85 15.92 -17.32
CA GLU A 33 -4.44 15.33 -18.53
C GLU A 33 -3.43 14.54 -19.37
N GLN A 34 -2.15 14.92 -19.34
CA GLN A 34 -1.04 14.27 -20.02
C GLN A 34 -0.43 13.11 -19.21
N GLU A 35 -1.03 12.76 -18.08
CA GLU A 35 -0.57 11.73 -17.14
C GLU A 35 0.76 12.06 -16.44
N ASN A 36 1.11 13.34 -16.28
CA ASN A 36 2.22 13.71 -15.40
C ASN A 36 1.80 13.64 -13.93
N PRO A 37 2.67 13.14 -13.03
CA PRO A 37 2.37 13.08 -11.61
C PRO A 37 2.35 14.48 -10.98
N LEU A 38 1.28 14.77 -10.23
CA LEU A 38 1.10 16.06 -9.54
C LEU A 38 1.36 15.93 -8.03
N GLU A 39 0.59 15.09 -7.35
CA GLU A 39 0.72 14.90 -5.91
C GLU A 39 0.17 13.56 -5.44
N TRP A 40 0.63 13.13 -4.27
CA TRP A 40 0.03 12.00 -3.57
C TRP A 40 -1.37 12.35 -3.05
N ILE A 41 -2.31 11.41 -3.20
CA ILE A 41 -3.65 11.50 -2.66
C ILE A 41 -4.03 10.22 -1.90
N ARG A 42 -4.88 10.39 -0.90
CA ARG A 42 -5.61 9.34 -0.21
C ARG A 42 -7.05 9.39 -0.62
N ILE A 43 -7.54 8.25 -1.08
CA ILE A 43 -8.95 8.08 -1.34
C ILE A 43 -9.53 7.25 -0.20
N TYR A 44 -10.47 7.84 0.52
CA TYR A 44 -11.16 7.20 1.63
C TYR A 44 -12.57 7.77 1.85
N PRO A 45 -13.58 6.92 2.10
CA PRO A 45 -13.54 5.45 1.98
C PRO A 45 -13.65 5.01 0.51
N ILE A 46 -13.06 3.87 0.16
CA ILE A 46 -13.44 3.12 -1.04
C ILE A 46 -14.08 1.80 -0.59
N ARG A 47 -15.31 1.56 -1.03
CA ARG A 47 -16.04 0.31 -0.81
C ARG A 47 -15.64 -0.68 -1.90
N PHE A 48 -14.37 -1.08 -1.88
CA PHE A 48 -13.75 -1.81 -2.99
C PHE A 48 -14.47 -3.12 -3.34
N ARG A 49 -15.12 -3.77 -2.37
CA ARG A 49 -15.91 -4.99 -2.60
C ARG A 49 -17.26 -4.74 -3.26
N GLU A 50 -17.90 -3.63 -2.91
CA GLU A 50 -19.17 -3.17 -3.51
C GLU A 50 -18.97 -2.62 -4.93
N LEU A 51 -17.72 -2.48 -5.41
CA LEU A 51 -17.45 -2.16 -6.80
C LEU A 51 -17.80 -3.36 -7.69
N ASP A 52 -18.49 -3.07 -8.80
CA ASP A 52 -18.68 -4.00 -9.91
C ASP A 52 -17.35 -4.68 -10.29
N PHE A 53 -17.38 -5.93 -10.73
CA PHE A 53 -16.17 -6.72 -10.96
C PHE A 53 -15.21 -6.05 -11.96
N ASP A 54 -15.74 -5.40 -12.99
CA ASP A 54 -15.01 -4.62 -14.00
C ASP A 54 -14.39 -3.33 -13.45
N LYS A 55 -14.89 -2.83 -12.31
CA LYS A 55 -14.38 -1.64 -11.60
C LYS A 55 -13.39 -1.97 -10.49
N ARG A 56 -13.13 -3.26 -10.21
CA ARG A 56 -12.11 -3.71 -9.27
C ARG A 56 -10.72 -3.54 -9.88
N TYR A 57 -10.19 -2.33 -9.76
CA TYR A 57 -8.91 -1.96 -10.37
C TYR A 57 -7.70 -2.71 -9.75
N PRO A 58 -6.81 -3.28 -10.57
CA PRO A 58 -5.51 -3.78 -10.14
C PRO A 58 -4.63 -2.68 -9.54
N ARG A 59 -3.63 -3.06 -8.74
CA ARG A 59 -2.52 -2.18 -8.38
C ARG A 59 -1.83 -1.69 -9.67
N TRP A 60 -1.38 -0.43 -9.67
CA TRP A 60 -0.78 0.24 -10.84
C TRP A 60 -1.76 0.49 -11.99
N SER A 61 -3.03 0.72 -11.69
CA SER A 61 -4.00 1.18 -12.69
C SER A 61 -4.18 2.69 -12.62
N ILE A 62 -4.27 3.34 -13.78
CA ILE A 62 -4.78 4.69 -13.89
C ILE A 62 -6.30 4.59 -13.99
N ILE A 63 -6.98 5.22 -13.04
CA ILE A 63 -8.43 5.36 -13.03
C ILE A 63 -8.82 6.81 -13.31
N LYS A 64 -10.01 7.01 -13.85
CA LYS A 64 -10.69 8.30 -13.91
C LYS A 64 -11.90 8.24 -12.99
N ALA A 65 -12.04 9.22 -12.12
CA ALA A 65 -13.17 9.27 -11.19
C ALA A 65 -13.47 10.69 -10.70
N GLN A 66 -14.71 10.92 -10.27
CA GLN A 66 -15.10 12.13 -9.55
C GLN A 66 -14.62 12.05 -8.10
N ILE A 67 -13.80 13.02 -7.70
CA ILE A 67 -13.29 13.16 -6.33
C ILE A 67 -13.61 14.52 -5.73
N GLU A 68 -13.62 14.61 -4.41
CA GLU A 68 -13.73 15.86 -3.65
C GLU A 68 -12.94 15.80 -2.35
N LYS A 69 -12.62 16.95 -1.76
CA LYS A 69 -11.96 17.00 -0.47
C LYS A 69 -12.79 16.36 0.63
N ASN A 70 -12.13 15.60 1.49
CA ASN A 70 -12.76 15.04 2.67
C ASN A 70 -12.71 16.06 3.82
N GLU A 71 -13.76 16.87 3.98
CA GLU A 71 -13.85 17.89 5.04
C GLU A 71 -13.71 17.33 6.47
N LYS A 72 -13.89 16.02 6.66
CA LYS A 72 -13.78 15.34 7.96
C LYS A 72 -12.37 14.81 8.25
N ASP A 73 -11.44 15.02 7.34
CA ASP A 73 -10.05 14.62 7.48
C ASP A 73 -9.13 15.76 7.04
N SER A 74 -8.53 16.43 8.02
CA SER A 74 -7.66 17.60 7.81
C SER A 74 -6.37 17.31 7.06
N ARG A 75 -6.09 16.06 6.66
CA ARG A 75 -4.95 15.76 5.81
C ARG A 75 -5.11 16.41 4.45
N PRO A 76 -4.08 17.15 3.98
CA PRO A 76 -4.15 17.82 2.70
C PRO A 76 -4.30 16.83 1.55
N GLU A 77 -3.94 15.56 1.71
CA GLU A 77 -4.10 14.55 0.66
C GLU A 77 -5.43 13.79 0.75
N SER A 78 -6.36 14.12 1.66
CA SER A 78 -7.58 13.31 1.88
C SER A 78 -8.73 13.69 0.94
N PHE A 79 -9.20 12.72 0.16
CA PHE A 79 -10.30 12.86 -0.78
C PHE A 79 -11.32 11.73 -0.63
N LYS A 80 -12.58 12.04 -0.92
CA LYS A 80 -13.63 11.06 -1.19
C LYS A 80 -13.74 10.82 -2.68
N ILE A 81 -14.19 9.64 -3.06
CA ILE A 81 -14.49 9.26 -4.44
C ILE A 81 -15.99 8.95 -4.57
N LYS A 82 -16.55 9.25 -5.73
CA LYS A 82 -17.85 8.71 -6.13
C LYS A 82 -17.63 7.37 -6.83
N ASP A 83 -17.81 6.27 -6.11
CA ASP A 83 -17.56 4.90 -6.59
C ASP A 83 -18.19 4.62 -7.97
N SER A 84 -19.41 5.11 -8.23
CA SER A 84 -20.13 4.90 -9.49
C SER A 84 -19.55 5.65 -10.69
N SER A 85 -18.64 6.61 -10.48
CA SER A 85 -17.96 7.35 -11.55
C SER A 85 -16.61 6.74 -11.95
N LEU A 86 -16.21 5.65 -11.28
CA LEU A 86 -14.90 5.05 -11.50
C LEU A 86 -14.84 4.34 -12.86
N GLU A 87 -13.84 4.72 -13.64
CA GLU A 87 -13.48 4.11 -14.91
C GLU A 87 -12.00 3.72 -14.87
N ILE A 88 -11.66 2.49 -15.30
CA ILE A 88 -10.26 2.07 -15.45
C ILE A 88 -9.79 2.48 -16.84
N ILE A 89 -8.82 3.40 -16.90
CA ILE A 89 -8.28 3.91 -18.17
C ILE A 89 -7.24 2.95 -18.74
N ARG A 90 -6.23 2.60 -17.95
CA ARG A 90 -5.19 1.63 -18.32
C ARG A 90 -4.44 1.09 -17.11
N LYS A 91 -3.74 -0.02 -17.31
CA LYS A 91 -2.83 -0.63 -16.31
C LYS A 91 -1.38 -0.40 -16.71
N ILE A 92 -0.55 -0.03 -15.75
CA ILE A 92 0.89 0.14 -15.92
C ILE A 92 1.60 -1.20 -15.72
N ASP A 93 2.19 -1.70 -16.79
CA ASP A 93 2.89 -2.98 -16.82
C ASP A 93 4.24 -2.90 -16.06
N PRO A 94 4.71 -3.99 -15.41
CA PRO A 94 6.03 -4.02 -14.78
C PRO A 94 7.21 -4.14 -15.78
N SER A 95 6.99 -4.07 -17.10
CA SER A 95 8.05 -4.15 -18.11
C SER A 95 9.18 -3.13 -17.90
N LYS A 96 10.32 -3.38 -18.55
CA LYS A 96 11.51 -2.51 -18.53
C LYS A 96 11.93 -2.11 -17.09
N ASN A 97 11.99 -3.08 -16.17
CA ASN A 97 12.36 -2.85 -14.78
C ASN A 97 11.51 -1.75 -14.09
N TRP A 98 10.22 -1.74 -14.38
CA TRP A 98 9.23 -0.82 -13.81
C TRP A 98 9.46 0.65 -14.18
N GLN A 99 10.11 0.93 -15.33
CA GLN A 99 10.47 2.28 -15.73
C GLN A 99 9.29 3.26 -15.72
N GLU A 100 8.14 2.85 -16.26
CA GLU A 100 6.94 3.71 -16.27
C GLU A 100 6.37 3.91 -14.86
N ARG A 101 6.39 2.90 -14.00
CA ARG A 101 5.95 3.07 -12.60
C ARG A 101 6.86 4.04 -11.86
N LYS A 102 8.18 3.97 -12.10
CA LYS A 102 9.18 4.89 -11.53
C LYS A 102 8.92 6.33 -11.94
N SER A 103 8.56 6.59 -13.21
CA SER A 103 8.28 7.97 -13.67
C SER A 103 7.06 8.60 -12.99
N PHE A 104 6.14 7.81 -12.45
CA PHE A 104 5.04 8.35 -11.65
C PHE A 104 5.43 8.62 -10.19
N VAL A 105 6.14 7.70 -9.54
CA VAL A 105 6.34 7.77 -8.08
C VAL A 105 7.60 8.52 -7.65
N LEU A 106 8.71 8.38 -8.39
CA LEU A 106 10.00 8.92 -7.97
C LEU A 106 10.09 10.45 -8.03
N PRO A 107 9.40 11.16 -8.96
CA PRO A 107 9.35 12.63 -8.90
C PRO A 107 8.72 13.18 -7.61
N LEU A 108 7.92 12.36 -6.90
CA LEU A 108 7.24 12.71 -5.66
C LEU A 108 7.88 12.06 -4.42
N GLN A 109 9.17 11.69 -4.53
CA GLN A 109 9.94 11.08 -3.44
C GLN A 109 10.40 12.13 -2.43
N PHE A 110 10.35 11.74 -1.14
CA PHE A 110 10.98 12.45 -0.04
C PHE A 110 12.23 11.70 0.44
N ASN A 111 13.19 12.42 1.02
CA ASN A 111 14.41 11.84 1.58
C ASN A 111 14.20 11.29 2.99
N SER A 112 13.29 11.90 3.76
CA SER A 112 13.04 11.50 5.14
C SER A 112 11.58 11.72 5.57
N ILE A 113 11.19 11.09 6.68
CA ILE A 113 9.89 11.33 7.30
C ILE A 113 9.79 12.79 7.80
N GLN A 114 10.89 13.33 8.31
CA GLN A 114 10.95 14.70 8.80
C GLN A 114 10.73 15.72 7.67
N GLU A 115 11.32 15.49 6.49
CA GLU A 115 11.09 16.34 5.31
C GLU A 115 9.61 16.36 4.93
N LEU A 116 9.00 15.17 4.87
CA LEU A 116 7.58 15.00 4.58
C LEU A 116 6.71 15.77 5.60
N GLU A 117 7.02 15.68 6.90
CA GLU A 117 6.32 16.42 7.96
C GLU A 117 6.51 17.94 7.86
N HIS A 118 7.73 18.42 7.59
CA HIS A 118 8.02 19.85 7.45
C HIS A 118 7.28 20.48 6.26
N GLN A 119 7.04 19.72 5.19
CA GLN A 119 6.23 20.17 4.05
C GLN A 119 4.71 20.07 4.30
N GLY A 120 4.30 19.74 5.53
CA GLY A 120 2.90 19.56 5.90
C GLY A 120 2.24 18.36 5.23
N LYS A 121 3.03 17.48 4.61
CA LYS A 121 2.55 16.26 3.97
C LYS A 121 2.41 15.18 5.02
N THR A 122 1.61 14.19 4.69
CA THR A 122 1.35 13.06 5.58
C THR A 122 1.37 11.73 4.84
N LEU A 123 1.40 11.77 3.50
CA LEU A 123 1.55 10.64 2.59
C LEU A 123 2.69 10.93 1.63
N GLY A 124 3.52 9.94 1.38
CA GLY A 124 4.58 10.04 0.39
C GLY A 124 5.30 8.73 0.20
N ILE A 125 6.32 8.76 -0.66
CA ILE A 125 7.26 7.67 -0.86
C ILE A 125 8.65 8.09 -0.38
N ILE A 126 9.34 7.21 0.32
CA ILE A 126 10.71 7.42 0.76
C ILE A 126 11.59 6.26 0.32
N LYS A 127 12.87 6.55 0.09
CA LYS A 127 13.91 5.53 -0.01
C LYS A 127 14.58 5.41 1.37
N PRO A 128 14.57 4.23 2.01
CA PRO A 128 15.37 4.04 3.21
C PRO A 128 16.85 4.08 2.81
N LYS A 129 17.67 4.77 3.62
CA LYS A 129 19.12 4.76 3.49
C LYS A 129 19.68 3.37 3.77
N SER A 130 19.14 2.70 4.78
CA SER A 130 19.43 1.31 5.10
C SER A 130 18.23 0.63 5.76
N ILE A 131 18.09 -0.67 5.53
CA ILE A 131 17.08 -1.51 6.20
C ILE A 131 17.84 -2.45 7.13
N GLU A 132 17.57 -2.33 8.41
CA GLU A 132 18.32 -3.04 9.45
C GLU A 132 17.78 -4.45 9.67
N LYS A 133 16.45 -4.61 9.62
CA LYS A 133 15.80 -5.91 9.68
C LYS A 133 14.32 -5.87 9.31
N TYR A 134 13.84 -7.01 8.83
CA TYR A 134 12.44 -7.37 8.85
C TYR A 134 12.12 -8.20 10.11
N TYR A 135 10.92 -8.03 10.67
CA TYR A 135 10.41 -8.97 11.68
C TYR A 135 8.88 -8.88 11.77
N HIS A 136 8.27 -9.82 12.49
CA HIS A 136 6.84 -9.86 12.75
C HIS A 136 6.56 -9.88 14.26
N LYS A 137 5.36 -9.46 14.65
CA LYS A 137 4.84 -9.50 16.02
C LYS A 137 3.42 -10.03 16.02
N GLU A 138 3.06 -10.79 17.05
CA GLU A 138 1.66 -11.15 17.29
C GLU A 138 0.82 -9.92 17.62
N THR A 139 -0.44 -9.94 17.18
CA THR A 139 -1.49 -8.99 17.55
C THR A 139 -2.77 -9.75 17.82
N GLU A 140 -3.83 -9.08 18.27
CA GLU A 140 -5.07 -9.75 18.64
C GLU A 140 -5.66 -10.50 17.44
N ARG A 141 -6.10 -11.74 17.67
CA ARG A 141 -6.66 -12.64 16.64
C ARG A 141 -8.06 -12.21 16.21
N GLU A 142 -8.83 -11.66 17.14
CA GLU A 142 -10.20 -11.26 16.90
C GLU A 142 -10.33 -9.76 16.63
N TRP A 143 -11.34 -9.41 15.83
CA TRP A 143 -11.81 -8.03 15.73
C TRP A 143 -12.42 -7.59 17.08
N LYS A 144 -12.50 -6.28 17.30
CA LYS A 144 -13.29 -5.78 18.45
C LYS A 144 -14.76 -6.17 18.26
N PRO A 145 -15.55 -6.40 19.32
CA PRO A 145 -16.95 -6.84 19.17
C PRO A 145 -17.79 -5.95 18.22
N SER A 146 -17.62 -4.63 18.28
CA SER A 146 -18.29 -3.68 17.39
C SER A 146 -17.84 -3.73 15.93
N GLN A 147 -16.63 -4.22 15.67
CA GLN A 147 -16.12 -4.48 14.33
C GLN A 147 -16.57 -5.86 13.84
N GLN A 148 -16.58 -6.86 14.71
CA GLN A 148 -17.05 -8.20 14.37
C GLN A 148 -18.51 -8.19 13.91
N GLN A 149 -19.40 -7.46 14.60
CA GLN A 149 -20.80 -7.29 14.20
C GLN A 149 -20.98 -6.74 12.78
N VAL A 150 -20.06 -5.88 12.32
CA VAL A 150 -20.09 -5.31 10.97
C VAL A 150 -19.59 -6.34 9.96
N VAL A 151 -18.59 -7.16 10.31
CA VAL A 151 -18.12 -8.29 9.47
C VAL A 151 -19.24 -9.30 9.29
N ASP A 152 -19.87 -9.72 10.39
CA ASP A 152 -20.97 -10.69 10.38
C ASP A 152 -22.15 -10.18 9.54
N GLN A 153 -22.43 -8.88 9.59
CA GLN A 153 -23.47 -8.27 8.74
C GLN A 153 -23.09 -8.26 7.25
N LEU A 154 -21.81 -8.14 6.90
CA LEU A 154 -21.36 -8.18 5.49
C LEU A 154 -21.44 -9.59 4.92
N ASP A 155 -21.01 -10.59 5.69
CA ASP A 155 -21.02 -12.00 5.29
C ASP A 155 -22.45 -12.52 5.02
N LEU A 156 -23.48 -11.89 5.62
CA LEU A 156 -24.90 -12.22 5.37
C LEU A 156 -25.42 -11.83 3.97
N PHE A 157 -24.78 -10.88 3.28
CA PHE A 157 -25.24 -10.35 1.99
C PHE A 157 -24.30 -10.64 0.81
N GLU A 158 -23.06 -11.10 1.07
CA GLU A 158 -22.04 -11.34 0.04
C GLU A 158 -21.42 -12.74 0.16
N GLU A 159 -21.62 -13.62 -0.81
CA GLU A 159 -21.10 -15.01 -0.83
C GLU A 159 -19.57 -15.15 -1.00
N GLN A 160 -18.76 -14.09 -0.90
CA GLN A 160 -17.33 -14.16 -1.20
C GLN A 160 -16.39 -13.60 -0.12
N THR A 161 -15.77 -14.53 0.60
CA THR A 161 -14.56 -14.43 1.44
C THR A 161 -14.68 -13.63 2.74
N ASN A 162 -14.89 -14.34 3.85
CA ASN A 162 -14.85 -13.82 5.23
C ASN A 162 -13.62 -12.92 5.42
N LEU A 163 -13.84 -11.66 5.79
CA LEU A 163 -12.74 -10.76 6.15
C LEU A 163 -12.18 -11.18 7.51
N GLU A 164 -11.13 -11.98 7.49
CA GLU A 164 -10.41 -12.35 8.70
C GLU A 164 -9.45 -11.25 9.16
N LYS A 165 -9.21 -11.22 10.47
CA LYS A 165 -8.14 -10.44 11.05
C LYS A 165 -6.84 -11.25 10.99
N ILE A 166 -5.79 -10.64 10.44
CA ILE A 166 -4.47 -11.27 10.46
C ILE A 166 -3.84 -11.06 11.85
N PRO A 167 -3.47 -12.12 12.57
CA PRO A 167 -3.01 -12.03 13.94
C PRO A 167 -1.53 -11.63 14.06
N TYR A 168 -0.99 -11.02 13.01
CA TYR A 168 0.41 -10.63 12.91
C TYR A 168 0.57 -9.21 12.33
N LYS A 169 1.54 -8.47 12.85
CA LYS A 169 2.05 -7.23 12.28
C LYS A 169 3.42 -7.50 11.68
N PHE A 170 3.57 -7.20 10.40
CA PHE A 170 4.83 -7.22 9.67
C PHE A 170 5.51 -5.87 9.80
N ILE A 171 6.83 -5.84 10.02
CA ILE A 171 7.53 -4.61 10.43
C ILE A 171 8.91 -4.54 9.76
N TYR A 172 9.26 -3.36 9.24
CA TYR A 172 10.64 -3.01 8.92
C TYR A 172 11.21 -2.05 9.95
N LYS A 173 12.46 -2.32 10.36
CA LYS A 173 13.32 -1.36 11.04
C LYS A 173 14.30 -0.81 10.02
N PHE A 174 14.33 0.49 9.82
CA PHE A 174 15.13 1.13 8.77
C PHE A 174 15.58 2.52 9.21
N THR A 175 16.61 3.03 8.55
CA THR A 175 17.12 4.39 8.74
C THR A 175 16.86 5.20 7.48
N ASP A 176 16.36 6.43 7.63
CA ASP A 176 16.14 7.36 6.51
C ASP A 176 17.39 8.19 6.17
N GLU A 177 17.32 9.04 5.15
CA GLU A 177 18.46 9.87 4.72
C GLU A 177 18.92 10.88 5.78
N ASN A 178 18.06 11.23 6.74
CA ASN A 178 18.43 12.09 7.88
C ASN A 178 19.10 11.29 9.01
N ASN A 179 19.44 10.01 8.79
CA ASN A 179 19.98 9.09 9.78
C ASN A 179 19.03 8.83 10.97
N LYS A 180 17.73 9.03 10.79
CA LYS A 180 16.74 8.71 11.81
C LYS A 180 16.24 7.29 11.63
N THR A 181 16.33 6.49 12.69
CA THR A 181 15.81 5.14 12.71
C THR A 181 14.30 5.13 12.96
N HIS A 182 13.59 4.35 12.16
CA HIS A 182 12.15 4.13 12.22
C HIS A 182 11.83 2.65 12.38
N ASN A 183 10.67 2.38 12.95
CA ASN A 183 10.19 1.02 13.21
C ASN A 183 8.72 0.92 12.86
N TYR A 184 8.43 0.70 11.57
CA TYR A 184 7.09 0.88 11.01
C TYR A 184 6.46 -0.44 10.60
N SER A 185 5.20 -0.61 11.01
CA SER A 185 4.37 -1.72 10.55
C SER A 185 3.98 -1.55 9.09
N ILE A 186 3.90 -2.67 8.36
CA ILE A 186 3.47 -2.78 6.98
C ILE A 186 1.98 -3.14 6.97
N SER A 187 1.15 -2.24 6.45
CA SER A 187 -0.30 -2.40 6.30
C SER A 187 -0.72 -2.63 4.84
N ASP A 188 0.23 -2.97 3.97
CA ASP A 188 0.05 -3.23 2.54
C ASP A 188 -0.72 -4.54 2.29
N TRP A 189 -1.92 -4.43 1.70
CA TRP A 189 -2.82 -5.55 1.40
C TRP A 189 -2.11 -6.72 0.72
N GLU A 190 -1.16 -6.48 -0.18
CA GLU A 190 -0.45 -7.55 -0.89
C GLU A 190 0.37 -8.44 0.06
N ILE A 191 0.92 -7.87 1.14
CA ILE A 191 1.69 -8.62 2.14
C ILE A 191 0.77 -9.45 3.03
N GLN A 192 -0.36 -8.87 3.42
CA GLN A 192 -1.38 -9.60 4.15
C GLN A 192 -1.98 -10.75 3.32
N GLN A 193 -2.21 -10.53 2.03
CA GLN A 193 -2.68 -11.58 1.12
C GLN A 193 -1.62 -12.65 0.85
N LEU A 194 -0.33 -12.28 0.77
CA LEU A 194 0.76 -13.24 0.69
C LEU A 194 0.73 -14.19 1.88
N TYR A 195 0.62 -13.66 3.10
CA TYR A 195 0.49 -14.47 4.31
C TYR A 195 -0.70 -15.44 4.22
N ARG A 196 -1.90 -14.93 3.89
CA ARG A 196 -3.11 -15.75 3.77
C ARG A 196 -2.93 -16.86 2.75
N LYS A 197 -2.48 -16.53 1.54
CA LYS A 197 -2.23 -17.49 0.48
C LYS A 197 -1.23 -18.57 0.92
N CYS A 198 -0.13 -18.18 1.56
CA CYS A 198 0.88 -19.13 2.03
C CYS A 198 0.35 -20.06 3.13
N ARG A 199 -0.51 -19.55 4.04
CA ARG A 199 -1.16 -20.34 5.09
C ARG A 199 -2.18 -21.31 4.48
N ASP A 200 -3.04 -20.82 3.60
CA ASP A 200 -4.16 -21.59 3.02
C ASP A 200 -3.66 -22.68 2.05
N GLN A 201 -2.47 -22.50 1.47
CA GLN A 201 -1.78 -23.50 0.65
C GLN A 201 -0.89 -24.46 1.46
N SER A 202 -0.77 -24.27 2.78
CA SER A 202 0.00 -25.16 3.64
C SER A 202 -0.67 -26.54 3.71
N LYS A 203 0.15 -27.59 3.77
CA LYS A 203 -0.32 -28.96 4.08
C LYS A 203 -0.49 -29.18 5.60
N LEU A 204 -0.03 -28.22 6.41
CA LEU A 204 -0.15 -28.23 7.86
C LEU A 204 -1.45 -27.54 8.29
N SER A 205 -1.79 -27.62 9.57
CA SER A 205 -2.98 -26.97 10.13
C SER A 205 -2.66 -26.15 11.39
N GLY A 206 -3.56 -25.23 11.72
CA GLY A 206 -3.45 -24.35 12.89
C GLY A 206 -2.14 -23.57 12.93
N LEU A 207 -1.55 -23.44 14.11
CA LEU A 207 -0.32 -22.67 14.35
C LEU A 207 0.88 -23.14 13.50
N LYS A 208 0.91 -24.40 13.06
CA LYS A 208 1.98 -24.91 12.20
C LYS A 208 1.91 -24.31 10.79
N ALA A 209 0.70 -24.18 10.23
CA ALA A 209 0.47 -23.51 8.96
C ALA A 209 0.81 -22.01 9.04
N GLU A 210 0.45 -21.35 10.16
CA GLU A 210 0.81 -19.95 10.39
C GLU A 210 2.32 -19.74 10.42
N LYS A 211 3.07 -20.59 11.13
CA LYS A 211 4.54 -20.54 11.17
C LYS A 211 5.17 -20.71 9.79
N GLU A 212 4.67 -21.66 8.99
CA GLU A 212 5.15 -21.85 7.61
C GLU A 212 4.87 -20.61 6.75
N ALA A 213 3.68 -20.01 6.90
CA ALA A 213 3.31 -18.80 6.17
C ALA A 213 4.18 -17.61 6.55
N LEU A 214 4.46 -17.42 7.85
CA LEU A 214 5.36 -16.38 8.35
C LEU A 214 6.78 -16.52 7.79
N GLU A 215 7.29 -17.75 7.69
CA GLU A 215 8.60 -18.01 7.09
C GLU A 215 8.61 -17.69 5.60
N LYS A 216 7.56 -18.04 4.84
CA LYS A 216 7.44 -17.65 3.43
C LYS A 216 7.36 -16.13 3.24
N VAL A 217 6.68 -15.43 4.14
CA VAL A 217 6.64 -13.95 4.12
C VAL A 217 8.04 -13.38 4.43
N ARG A 218 8.76 -13.96 5.41
CA ARG A 218 10.14 -13.58 5.73
C ARG A 218 11.06 -13.75 4.52
N GLN A 219 11.03 -14.92 3.87
CA GLN A 219 11.81 -15.18 2.65
C GLN A 219 11.53 -14.14 1.56
N LYS A 220 10.27 -13.72 1.42
CA LYS A 220 9.91 -12.70 0.43
C LYS A 220 10.40 -11.31 0.81
N LEU A 221 10.16 -10.86 2.03
CA LEU A 221 10.42 -9.50 2.48
C LEU A 221 11.88 -9.26 2.91
N GLU A 222 12.58 -10.30 3.31
CA GLU A 222 13.96 -10.24 3.74
C GLU A 222 14.86 -10.76 2.63
N ASP A 223 14.88 -12.08 2.41
CA ASP A 223 15.83 -12.74 1.51
C ASP A 223 15.68 -12.26 0.05
N GLU A 224 14.46 -12.11 -0.47
CA GLU A 224 14.28 -11.65 -1.85
C GLU A 224 14.33 -10.13 -1.96
N PHE A 225 13.57 -9.40 -1.15
CA PHE A 225 13.40 -7.96 -1.35
C PHE A 225 14.65 -7.16 -0.99
N LEU A 226 15.33 -7.48 0.12
CA LEU A 226 16.49 -6.72 0.55
C LEU A 226 17.72 -6.96 -0.33
N GLU A 227 17.82 -8.16 -0.93
CA GLU A 227 18.96 -8.50 -1.79
C GLU A 227 18.76 -8.11 -3.25
N LYS A 228 17.53 -8.22 -3.78
CA LYS A 228 17.28 -8.20 -5.24
C LYS A 228 16.47 -7.00 -5.71
N LYS A 229 15.92 -6.19 -4.80
CA LYS A 229 15.01 -5.09 -5.14
C LYS A 229 15.56 -3.75 -4.66
N ASP A 230 15.32 -2.73 -5.46
CA ASP A 230 15.53 -1.35 -5.06
C ASP A 230 14.28 -0.91 -4.28
N LEU A 231 14.29 -1.11 -2.96
CA LEU A 231 13.10 -1.05 -2.12
C LEU A 231 12.80 0.37 -1.64
N TYR A 232 11.56 0.79 -1.82
CA TYR A 232 11.00 2.07 -1.37
C TYR A 232 9.75 1.83 -0.53
N PHE A 233 9.48 2.75 0.39
CA PHE A 233 8.33 2.70 1.28
C PHE A 233 7.35 3.82 0.98
N ILE A 234 6.12 3.44 0.60
CA ILE A 234 4.98 4.36 0.61
C ILE A 234 4.50 4.44 2.06
N VAL A 235 4.63 5.62 2.66
CA VAL A 235 4.37 5.87 4.07
C VAL A 235 3.17 6.77 4.25
N GLY A 236 2.38 6.53 5.30
CA GLY A 236 1.22 7.35 5.61
C GLY A 236 0.96 7.40 7.10
N ASN A 237 0.54 8.57 7.60
CA ASN A 237 0.15 8.69 9.01
C ASN A 237 -1.26 8.14 9.29
N LEU A 238 -1.50 7.82 10.57
CA LEU A 238 -2.79 7.36 11.05
C LEU A 238 -3.71 8.55 11.36
N ASN A 239 -4.99 8.47 10.96
CA ASN A 239 -5.96 9.55 11.18
C ASN A 239 -6.11 9.91 12.68
N LYS A 240 -6.17 8.90 13.56
CA LYS A 240 -6.28 9.09 15.02
C LYS A 240 -4.94 9.40 15.71
N HIS A 241 -3.81 9.15 15.04
CA HIS A 241 -2.46 9.35 15.58
C HIS A 241 -1.59 10.01 14.50
N ARG A 242 -1.81 11.31 14.29
CA ARG A 242 -1.24 12.08 13.16
C ARG A 242 0.29 12.12 13.13
N ASN A 243 0.92 11.95 14.29
CA ASN A 243 2.37 11.87 14.48
C ASN A 243 2.97 10.47 14.28
N ARG A 244 2.14 9.47 13.93
CA ARG A 244 2.59 8.09 13.72
C ARG A 244 2.42 7.70 12.27
N PHE A 245 3.55 7.48 11.60
CA PHE A 245 3.61 6.92 10.26
C PHE A 245 3.70 5.39 10.30
N ILE A 246 3.19 4.79 9.24
CA ILE A 246 3.30 3.37 8.95
C ILE A 246 3.64 3.19 7.47
N ILE A 247 4.16 2.02 7.11
CA ILE A 247 4.31 1.63 5.71
C ILE A 247 2.95 1.15 5.22
N ILE A 248 2.38 1.82 4.22
CA ILE A 248 1.09 1.46 3.62
C ILE A 248 1.25 0.78 2.25
N GLY A 249 2.47 0.78 1.71
CA GLY A 249 2.79 0.11 0.46
C GLY A 249 4.29 -0.09 0.29
N LEU A 250 4.68 -1.20 -0.31
CA LEU A 250 6.07 -1.43 -0.75
C LEU A 250 6.20 -1.19 -2.26
N PHE A 251 7.17 -0.39 -2.68
CA PHE A 251 7.54 -0.24 -4.08
C PHE A 251 8.94 -0.84 -4.30
N TYR A 252 9.02 -1.93 -5.07
CA TYR A 252 10.19 -2.80 -5.14
C TYR A 252 10.62 -3.10 -6.58
N PRO A 253 10.96 -2.09 -7.39
CA PRO A 253 11.53 -2.34 -8.71
C PRO A 253 12.79 -3.24 -8.63
N PRO A 254 13.08 -4.06 -9.66
CA PRO A 254 14.31 -4.83 -9.72
C PRO A 254 15.55 -3.91 -9.61
N LEU A 255 16.59 -4.37 -8.93
CA LEU A 255 17.91 -3.74 -9.00
C LEU A 255 18.43 -3.83 -10.45
N ILE A 256 18.84 -2.71 -11.01
CA ILE A 256 19.51 -2.68 -12.31
C ILE A 256 20.99 -2.89 -12.02
N GLN A 257 21.51 -4.09 -12.28
CA GLN A 257 22.95 -4.29 -12.37
C GLN A 257 23.42 -3.54 -13.62
N LEU A 258 24.13 -2.43 -13.43
CA LEU A 258 24.84 -1.76 -14.51
C LEU A 258 25.95 -2.70 -14.97
N ASN A 259 25.70 -3.48 -16.04
CA ASN A 259 26.78 -4.14 -16.74
C ASN A 259 27.68 -3.04 -17.31
N GLN A 260 28.93 -2.97 -16.86
CA GLN A 260 29.95 -1.99 -17.27
C GLN A 260 30.29 -2.01 -18.78
N MET A 261 29.59 -2.80 -19.61
CA MET A 261 29.91 -3.00 -21.02
C MET A 261 29.32 -1.95 -21.97
N ASP A 262 28.36 -1.11 -21.54
CA ASP A 262 27.76 -0.09 -22.43
C ASP A 262 28.45 1.30 -22.38
N LEU A 263 29.53 1.45 -21.60
CA LEU A 263 30.25 2.73 -21.45
C LEU A 263 31.44 2.92 -22.40
N PHE A 264 31.77 1.93 -23.23
CA PHE A 264 32.90 2.00 -24.19
C PHE A 264 32.50 1.79 -25.66
N GLY A 265 31.22 1.84 -26.00
CA GLY A 265 30.73 1.67 -27.37
C GLY A 265 30.37 2.98 -28.05
N LYS A 266 31.34 3.87 -28.28
CA LYS A 266 31.37 4.92 -29.32
C LYS A 266 32.64 5.77 -29.19
N LEU A 267 33.71 5.31 -29.83
CA LEU A 267 34.74 6.17 -30.43
C LEU A 267 34.83 5.80 -31.91
#